data_AF-A0A422P2T5-F1
#
_entry.id   AF-A0A422P2T5-F1
#
_cell.length_a   1.000
_cell.length_b   1.000
_cell.length_c   1.000
_cell.angle_alpha   90.00
_cell.angle_beta   90.00
_cell.angle_gamma   90.00
#
_symmetry.space_group_name_H-M   'P 1'
#
loop_
_entity.id
_entity.type
_entity.pdbx_description
1 polymer ?
#
loop_
_entity_poly.entity_id
_entity_poly.type
_entity_poly.pdbx_seq_one_letter_code
_entity_poly.pdbx_strand_id
1 'polypeptide(L)'
;MRCTLRFRSGFLQNLNSGKNGFFTSLWNKPQTRDDRIKEYVPDVIAESLEEQRAVLEESTSRDIIVELGHKVLREIENKSPTPSIAPHLNKILQEYGFKDLIAQRPLSYLLYPSSTLSGGQRPNELVANFTDNFRGLVEEVERHGCSARVRPTKNDKEATKKEGEGREEAPHGNSNAVTNGESSLAALKFGPLIMASKEDHEPMDVTLFVRVLSAMALANVQHGDWNNAVRCVDVALDHVKDQSRLGGLLGMKAGIFVYQKKYKEAVEYANLAVEASGNIQGFIHGAFALRILERPEEAVALLEKGREQHPMNTQLQAQMEGAQKELETLAKDRKKMVNP
;
A
#
# COMPACT_ATOMS: atom_id res chain seq x y z
N MET A 1 -15.83 -40.15 -11.43
CA MET A 1 -16.92 -39.19 -11.16
C MET A 1 -16.37 -37.83 -10.68
N ARG A 2 -15.60 -37.10 -11.50
CA ARG A 2 -14.93 -35.82 -11.08
C ARG A 2 -15.32 -34.58 -11.92
N CYS A 3 -16.27 -34.70 -12.87
CA CYS A 3 -16.61 -33.61 -13.80
C CYS A 3 -17.93 -32.86 -13.54
N THR A 4 -18.75 -33.25 -12.56
CA THR A 4 -20.11 -32.71 -12.43
C THR A 4 -20.25 -31.47 -11.54
N LEU A 5 -19.20 -31.06 -10.82
CA LEU A 5 -19.24 -29.88 -9.94
C LEU A 5 -18.66 -28.61 -10.56
N ARG A 6 -18.05 -28.66 -11.76
CA ARG A 6 -17.54 -27.46 -12.46
C ARG A 6 -18.64 -26.51 -12.94
N PHE A 7 -19.89 -26.98 -13.03
CA PHE A 7 -20.98 -26.25 -13.69
C PHE A 7 -21.97 -25.55 -12.75
N ARG A 8 -22.01 -25.84 -11.44
CA ARG A 8 -23.09 -25.32 -10.57
C ARG A 8 -22.76 -24.03 -9.81
N SER A 9 -21.50 -23.60 -9.74
CA SER A 9 -21.11 -22.43 -8.93
C SER A 9 -20.60 -21.23 -9.73
N GLY A 10 -20.55 -21.26 -11.06
CA GLY A 10 -20.26 -20.09 -11.91
C GLY A 10 -18.91 -19.39 -11.68
N PHE A 11 -18.07 -19.84 -10.74
CA PHE A 11 -16.80 -19.21 -10.33
C PHE A 11 -15.83 -18.98 -11.50
N LEU A 12 -15.86 -19.86 -12.50
CA LEU A 12 -14.94 -19.82 -13.64
C LEU A 12 -15.52 -19.22 -14.91
N GLN A 13 -16.83 -18.89 -14.96
CA GLN A 13 -17.45 -18.45 -16.22
C GLN A 13 -17.05 -17.03 -16.65
N ASN A 14 -16.57 -16.20 -15.71
CA ASN A 14 -16.14 -14.83 -15.98
C ASN A 14 -14.61 -14.60 -15.89
N LEU A 15 -13.84 -15.67 -15.67
CA LEU A 15 -12.39 -15.58 -15.71
C LEU A 15 -11.96 -15.79 -17.16
N ASN A 16 -11.68 -14.68 -17.86
CA ASN A 16 -11.07 -14.66 -19.20
C ASN A 16 -9.90 -15.66 -19.27
N SER A 17 -10.18 -16.87 -19.76
CA SER A 17 -9.26 -18.00 -19.80
C SER A 17 -8.08 -17.78 -20.75
N GLY A 18 -8.14 -16.75 -21.60
CA GLY A 18 -7.09 -16.42 -22.56
C GLY A 18 -5.85 -15.72 -21.98
N LYS A 19 -5.92 -15.07 -20.80
CA LYS A 19 -4.81 -14.25 -20.26
C LYS A 19 -4.08 -14.86 -19.05
N ASN A 20 -4.67 -15.83 -18.36
CA ASN A 20 -4.06 -16.49 -17.20
C ASN A 20 -3.14 -17.67 -17.57
N GLY A 21 -2.79 -17.79 -18.86
CA GLY A 21 -1.96 -18.86 -19.41
C GLY A 21 -0.53 -18.89 -18.85
N PHE A 22 -0.01 -17.74 -18.39
CA PHE A 22 1.38 -17.65 -17.94
C PHE A 22 1.64 -18.50 -16.69
N PHE A 23 0.97 -18.22 -15.56
CA PHE A 23 1.18 -18.96 -14.31
C PHE A 23 0.68 -20.39 -14.39
N THR A 24 -0.42 -20.63 -15.11
CA THR A 24 -0.95 -21.97 -15.32
C THR A 24 0.02 -22.84 -16.12
N SER A 25 0.66 -22.29 -17.15
CA SER A 25 1.77 -22.93 -17.89
C SER A 25 3.01 -23.08 -17.01
N LEU A 26 3.37 -22.06 -16.23
CA LEU A 26 4.51 -22.09 -15.33
C LEU A 26 4.39 -23.23 -14.32
N TRP A 27 3.26 -23.39 -13.65
CA TRP A 27 3.03 -24.48 -12.69
C TRP A 27 3.01 -25.87 -13.31
N ASN A 28 2.86 -25.98 -14.64
CA ASN A 28 2.93 -27.25 -15.37
C ASN A 28 4.36 -27.64 -15.76
N LYS A 29 5.34 -26.73 -15.68
CA LYS A 29 6.74 -27.06 -16.04
C LYS A 29 7.37 -27.97 -14.97
N PRO A 30 8.23 -28.92 -15.34
CA PRO A 30 8.81 -29.88 -14.40
C PRO A 30 9.65 -29.20 -13.30
N GLN A 31 10.25 -28.03 -13.56
CA GLN A 31 11.05 -27.30 -12.59
C GLN A 31 10.23 -26.59 -11.50
N THR A 32 8.98 -26.23 -11.80
CA THR A 32 8.10 -25.39 -10.96
C THR A 32 6.83 -26.13 -10.52
N ARG A 33 6.81 -27.45 -10.78
CA ARG A 33 5.73 -28.34 -10.36
C ARG A 33 5.80 -28.69 -8.87
N ASP A 34 6.96 -28.58 -8.25
CA ASP A 34 7.14 -28.80 -6.81
C ASP A 34 6.27 -27.81 -6.03
N ASP A 35 5.46 -28.33 -5.10
CA ASP A 35 4.54 -27.54 -4.29
C ASP A 35 5.30 -26.60 -3.35
N ARG A 36 6.55 -26.94 -2.99
CA ARG A 36 7.44 -26.05 -2.21
C ARG A 36 7.69 -24.73 -2.94
N ILE A 37 7.75 -24.76 -4.27
CA ILE A 37 8.00 -23.55 -5.06
C ILE A 37 6.81 -22.60 -4.99
N LYS A 38 5.59 -23.14 -5.11
CA LYS A 38 4.36 -22.35 -5.02
C LYS A 38 4.18 -21.73 -3.64
N GLU A 39 4.74 -22.38 -2.63
CA GLU A 39 4.66 -21.95 -1.23
C GLU A 39 5.44 -20.64 -1.00
N TYR A 40 6.71 -20.55 -1.41
CA TYR A 40 7.53 -19.36 -1.09
C TYR A 40 7.44 -18.23 -2.13
N VAL A 41 7.02 -18.50 -3.37
CA VAL A 41 7.04 -17.48 -4.44
C VAL A 41 6.23 -16.22 -4.09
N PRO A 42 5.02 -16.29 -3.49
CA PRO A 42 4.31 -15.08 -3.07
C PRO A 42 5.13 -14.18 -2.14
N ASP A 43 5.79 -14.78 -1.15
CA ASP A 43 6.59 -14.06 -0.16
C ASP A 43 7.84 -13.44 -0.79
N VAL A 44 8.52 -14.17 -1.69
CA VAL A 44 9.68 -13.64 -2.43
C VAL A 44 9.30 -12.46 -3.32
N ILE A 45 8.12 -12.49 -3.93
CA ILE A 45 7.62 -11.35 -4.71
C ILE A 45 7.33 -10.16 -3.79
N ALA A 46 6.82 -10.40 -2.57
CA ALA A 46 6.58 -9.35 -1.58
C ALA A 46 7.90 -8.72 -1.09
N GLU A 47 8.88 -9.54 -0.73
CA GLU A 47 10.24 -9.09 -0.37
C GLU A 47 10.87 -8.28 -1.49
N SER A 48 10.76 -8.75 -2.75
CA SER A 48 11.28 -8.01 -3.90
C SER A 48 10.61 -6.65 -4.10
N LEU A 49 9.32 -6.51 -3.80
CA LEU A 49 8.64 -5.21 -3.85
C LEU A 49 9.19 -4.26 -2.77
N GLU A 50 9.43 -4.75 -1.57
CA GLU A 50 10.00 -3.97 -0.47
C GLU A 50 11.43 -3.53 -0.78
N GLU A 51 12.26 -4.44 -1.31
CA GLU A 51 13.62 -4.13 -1.73
C GLU A 51 13.67 -3.09 -2.86
N GLN A 52 12.81 -3.23 -3.87
CA GLN A 52 12.73 -2.25 -4.96
C GLN A 52 12.35 -0.87 -4.45
N ARG A 53 11.42 -0.80 -3.48
CA ARG A 53 11.05 0.47 -2.84
C ARG A 53 12.20 1.06 -2.03
N ALA A 54 12.90 0.22 -1.27
CA ALA A 54 14.05 0.67 -0.49
C ALA A 54 15.17 1.22 -1.39
N VAL A 55 15.46 0.56 -2.52
CA VAL A 55 16.46 1.04 -3.50
C VAL A 55 16.00 2.36 -4.13
N LEU A 56 14.72 2.49 -4.48
CA LEU A 56 14.19 3.72 -5.04
C LEU A 56 14.25 4.86 -4.02
N GLU A 57 13.86 4.61 -2.77
CA GLU A 57 13.94 5.58 -1.67
C GLU A 57 15.40 6.02 -1.44
N GLU A 58 16.33 5.07 -1.36
CA GLU A 58 17.77 5.36 -1.21
C GLU A 58 18.31 6.21 -2.38
N SER A 59 17.91 5.89 -3.62
CA SER A 59 18.32 6.66 -4.79
C SER A 59 17.77 8.09 -4.75
N THR A 60 16.52 8.27 -4.31
CA THR A 60 15.91 9.60 -4.18
C THR A 60 16.57 10.43 -3.09
N SER A 61 16.85 9.85 -1.92
CA SER A 61 17.53 10.56 -0.82
C SER A 61 18.98 10.90 -1.19
N ARG A 62 19.69 9.99 -1.88
CA ARG A 62 21.03 10.26 -2.43
C ARG A 62 21.01 11.47 -3.37
N ASP A 63 20.11 11.48 -4.35
CA ASP A 63 20.04 12.56 -5.34
C ASP A 63 19.72 13.89 -4.68
N ILE A 64 18.79 13.91 -3.72
CA ILE A 64 18.45 15.11 -2.95
C ILE A 64 19.66 15.61 -2.15
N ILE A 65 20.38 14.71 -1.47
CA ILE A 65 21.55 15.08 -0.65
C ILE A 65 22.68 15.62 -1.51
N VAL A 66 22.97 14.99 -2.66
CA VAL A 66 24.03 15.41 -3.57
C VAL A 66 23.68 16.76 -4.22
N GLU A 67 22.47 16.92 -4.74
CA GLU A 67 22.04 18.17 -5.39
C GLU A 67 22.04 19.34 -4.41
N LEU A 68 21.42 19.17 -3.24
CA LEU A 68 21.38 20.20 -2.21
C LEU A 68 22.76 20.44 -1.60
N GLY A 69 23.59 19.40 -1.46
CA GLY A 69 24.96 19.49 -0.95
C GLY A 69 25.83 20.38 -1.83
N HIS A 70 25.82 20.16 -3.14
CA HIS A 70 26.50 21.05 -4.09
C HIS A 70 25.92 22.46 -4.12
N LYS A 71 24.61 22.61 -3.88
CA LYS A 71 23.99 23.94 -3.75
C LYS A 71 24.50 24.68 -2.51
N VAL A 72 24.53 24.02 -1.35
CA VAL A 72 25.07 24.57 -0.09
C VAL A 72 26.53 24.94 -0.24
N LEU A 73 27.37 24.08 -0.84
CA LEU A 73 28.79 24.38 -1.08
C LEU A 73 28.97 25.65 -1.93
N ARG A 74 28.19 25.78 -3.02
CA ARG A 74 28.20 27.00 -3.85
C ARG A 74 27.74 28.24 -3.08
N GLU A 75 26.73 28.11 -2.23
CA GLU A 75 26.25 29.24 -1.40
C GLU A 75 27.28 29.66 -0.33
N ILE A 76 28.03 28.72 0.24
CA ILE A 76 29.14 29.01 1.17
C ILE A 76 30.29 29.72 0.44
N GLU A 77 30.68 29.22 -0.75
CA GLU A 77 31.74 29.83 -1.58
C GLU A 77 31.38 31.28 -1.97
N ASN A 78 30.09 31.55 -2.24
CA ASN A 78 29.57 32.87 -2.56
C ASN A 78 29.30 33.77 -1.34
N LYS A 79 29.57 33.30 -0.11
CA LYS A 79 29.28 34.01 1.15
C LYS A 79 27.81 34.45 1.29
N SER A 80 26.89 33.61 0.82
CA SER A 80 25.45 33.85 0.92
C SER A 80 24.96 33.88 2.38
N PRO A 81 23.87 34.61 2.68
CA PRO A 81 23.39 34.75 4.05
C PRO A 81 22.82 33.42 4.58
N THR A 82 23.06 33.12 5.86
CA THR A 82 22.62 31.87 6.54
C THR A 82 21.17 31.46 6.27
N PRO A 83 20.17 32.37 6.18
CA PRO A 83 18.80 32.01 5.85
C PRO A 83 18.59 31.35 4.48
N SER A 84 19.48 31.54 3.50
CA SER A 84 19.40 30.84 2.20
C SER A 84 19.90 29.39 2.30
N ILE A 85 20.94 29.17 3.11
CA ILE A 85 21.62 27.89 3.28
C ILE A 85 20.86 26.95 4.23
N ALA A 86 20.30 27.50 5.31
CA ALA A 86 19.61 26.77 6.37
C ALA A 86 18.51 25.79 5.88
N PRO A 87 17.58 26.16 4.98
CA PRO A 87 16.55 25.22 4.51
C PRO A 87 17.14 24.04 3.72
N HIS A 88 18.21 24.27 2.95
CA HIS A 88 18.88 23.22 2.19
C HIS A 88 19.61 22.24 3.12
N LEU A 89 20.33 22.76 4.11
CA LEU A 89 21.02 21.93 5.10
C LEU A 89 20.05 21.13 5.97
N ASN A 90 18.93 21.73 6.40
CA ASN A 90 17.91 21.02 7.16
C ASN A 90 17.29 19.87 6.36
N LYS A 91 17.05 20.07 5.05
CA LYS A 91 16.53 19.01 4.19
C LYS A 91 17.56 17.88 4.00
N ILE A 92 18.84 18.18 3.84
CA ILE A 92 19.92 17.17 3.80
C ILE A 92 19.95 16.35 5.09
N LEU A 93 19.88 17.01 6.25
CA LEU A 93 19.89 16.32 7.55
C LEU A 93 18.67 15.41 7.72
N GLN A 94 17.49 15.87 7.29
CA GLN A 94 16.26 15.08 7.33
C GLN A 94 16.38 13.81 6.46
N GLU A 95 16.86 13.93 5.23
CA GLU A 95 17.10 12.80 4.32
C GLU A 95 18.19 11.85 4.85
N TYR A 96 19.17 12.38 5.59
CA TYR A 96 20.22 11.59 6.22
C TYR A 96 19.78 10.94 7.56
N GLY A 97 18.54 11.16 8.00
CA GLY A 97 17.97 10.54 9.21
C GLY A 97 18.17 11.31 10.52
N PHE A 98 18.69 12.54 10.48
CA PHE A 98 18.85 13.40 11.65
C PHE A 98 17.78 14.50 11.67
N LYS A 99 16.99 14.55 12.76
CA LYS A 99 15.99 15.61 12.97
C LYS A 99 16.53 16.65 13.96
N ASP A 100 16.28 17.92 13.66
CA ASP A 100 16.45 19.07 14.58
C ASP A 100 17.87 19.30 15.15
N LEU A 101 18.91 19.06 14.36
CA LEU A 101 20.29 19.21 14.85
C LEU A 101 20.77 20.67 14.94
N ILE A 102 20.19 21.60 14.17
CA ILE A 102 20.78 22.94 13.99
C ILE A 102 19.74 24.05 14.19
N ALA A 103 19.82 24.76 15.31
CA ALA A 103 19.19 26.07 15.46
C ALA A 103 19.93 27.13 14.61
N GLN A 104 19.23 28.15 14.11
CA GLN A 104 19.80 29.15 13.19
C GLN A 104 21.01 29.93 13.77
N ARG A 105 21.06 30.18 15.08
CA ARG A 105 22.17 30.89 15.74
C ARG A 105 23.49 30.09 15.73
N PRO A 106 23.51 28.78 16.07
CA PRO A 106 24.68 27.91 15.89
C PRO A 106 25.20 27.82 14.45
N LEU A 107 24.31 27.91 13.44
CA LEU A 107 24.68 27.68 12.04
C LEU A 107 25.58 28.77 11.47
N SER A 108 25.38 30.04 11.83
CA SER A 108 26.25 31.12 11.36
C SER A 108 27.69 30.98 11.88
N TYR A 109 27.87 30.45 13.10
CA TYR A 109 29.19 30.17 13.66
C TYR A 109 29.89 28.99 12.97
N LEU A 110 29.11 28.01 12.49
CA LEU A 110 29.61 26.85 11.76
C LEU A 110 30.02 27.21 10.32
N LEU A 111 29.23 28.05 9.65
CA LEU A 111 29.47 28.46 8.26
C LEU A 111 30.53 29.56 8.15
N TYR A 112 30.60 30.46 9.13
CA TYR A 112 31.49 31.63 9.11
C TYR A 112 32.22 31.85 10.45
N PRO A 113 33.18 30.98 10.83
CA PRO A 113 33.83 30.99 12.15
C PRO A 113 34.53 32.32 12.49
N SER A 114 34.98 33.05 11.47
CA SER A 114 35.80 34.27 11.61
C SER A 114 35.02 35.52 11.99
N SER A 115 33.69 35.47 12.06
CA SER A 115 32.84 36.67 12.15
C SER A 115 32.66 37.20 13.59
N THR A 116 33.02 36.42 14.61
CA THR A 116 32.66 36.74 16.02
C THR A 116 33.66 36.27 17.08
N LEU A 117 34.76 35.60 16.73
CA LEU A 117 35.79 35.19 17.69
C LEU A 117 36.66 36.39 18.10
N SER A 118 36.10 37.30 18.91
CA SER A 118 36.88 38.22 19.72
C SER A 118 37.46 37.44 20.90
N GLY A 119 38.72 37.01 20.76
CA GLY A 119 39.53 36.51 21.86
C GLY A 119 40.05 35.09 21.68
N GLY A 120 41.16 34.94 20.95
CA GLY A 120 42.22 33.94 21.17
C GLY A 120 41.91 32.44 21.16
N GLN A 121 40.66 31.99 21.18
CA GLN A 121 40.30 30.57 21.14
C GLN A 121 40.26 30.08 19.69
N ARG A 122 41.10 29.09 19.38
CA ARG A 122 41.05 28.39 18.09
C ARG A 122 39.71 27.65 18.00
N PRO A 123 38.94 27.80 16.91
CA PRO A 123 37.72 27.01 16.72
C PRO A 123 38.08 25.52 16.71
N ASN A 124 37.19 24.68 17.27
CA ASN A 124 37.31 23.22 17.20
C ASN A 124 37.60 22.78 15.74
N GLU A 125 38.50 21.83 15.54
CA GLU A 125 38.95 21.39 14.20
C GLU A 125 37.78 20.96 13.30
N LEU A 126 36.73 20.37 13.89
CA LEU A 126 35.50 19.99 13.19
C LEU A 126 34.71 21.19 12.63
N VAL A 127 34.76 22.33 13.31
CA VAL A 127 34.12 23.59 12.91
C VAL A 127 34.99 24.35 11.91
N ALA A 128 36.31 24.33 12.11
CA ALA A 128 37.27 24.98 11.21
C ALA A 128 37.29 24.33 9.81
N ASN A 129 37.13 23.00 9.76
CA ASN A 129 37.13 22.24 8.51
C ASN A 129 35.70 21.88 8.04
N PHE A 130 34.67 22.58 8.52
CA PHE A 130 33.27 22.22 8.23
C PHE A 130 33.00 22.11 6.72
N THR A 131 33.47 23.06 5.91
CA THR A 131 33.25 23.06 4.45
C THR A 131 33.87 21.84 3.78
N ASP A 132 35.08 21.45 4.19
CA ASP A 132 35.79 20.29 3.62
C ASP A 132 35.18 18.98 4.11
N ASN A 133 34.79 18.91 5.40
CA ASN A 133 34.08 17.76 5.97
C ASN A 133 32.72 17.56 5.28
N PHE A 134 32.00 18.66 5.02
CA PHE A 134 30.72 18.63 4.33
C PHE A 134 30.88 18.25 2.85
N ARG A 135 31.93 18.72 2.19
CA ARG A 135 32.29 18.27 0.83
C ARG A 135 32.58 16.77 0.81
N GLY A 136 33.36 16.27 1.78
CA GLY A 136 33.63 14.84 1.93
C GLY A 136 32.35 14.02 2.14
N LEU A 137 31.40 14.52 2.94
CA LEU A 137 30.08 13.88 3.11
C LEU A 137 29.32 13.77 1.77
N VAL A 138 29.27 14.85 0.99
CA VAL A 138 28.58 14.87 -0.31
C VAL A 138 29.23 13.89 -1.28
N GLU A 139 30.55 13.86 -1.38
CA GLU A 139 31.29 12.93 -2.24
C GLU A 139 31.13 11.47 -1.80
N GLU A 140 31.09 11.21 -0.48
CA GLU A 140 30.86 9.87 0.07
C GLU A 140 29.45 9.38 -0.25
N VAL A 141 28.43 10.22 -0.07
CA VAL A 141 27.04 9.90 -0.44
C VAL A 141 26.90 9.72 -1.95
N GLU A 142 27.63 10.51 -2.74
CA GLU A 142 27.67 10.35 -4.20
C GLU A 142 28.27 9.00 -4.61
N ARG A 143 29.33 8.52 -3.95
CA ARG A 143 30.00 7.25 -4.30
C ARG A 143 29.33 6.01 -3.71
N HIS A 144 28.83 6.11 -2.49
CA HIS A 144 28.42 4.95 -1.67
C HIS A 144 26.94 4.95 -1.29
N GLY A 145 26.17 5.99 -1.63
CA GLY A 145 24.75 6.11 -1.31
C GLY A 145 24.47 6.57 0.12
N CYS A 146 23.20 6.62 0.49
CA CYS A 146 22.76 7.02 1.82
C CYS A 146 22.68 5.80 2.75
N SER A 147 23.82 5.27 3.17
CA SER A 147 23.81 4.12 4.09
C SER A 147 23.49 4.56 5.53
N ALA A 148 22.22 4.78 5.84
CA ALA A 148 21.74 4.83 7.21
C ALA A 148 21.68 3.40 7.79
N ARG A 149 22.84 2.75 7.99
CA ARG A 149 22.91 1.53 8.81
C ARG A 149 22.81 1.88 10.30
N VAL A 150 21.67 2.40 10.72
CA VAL A 150 21.25 2.31 12.12
C VAL A 150 19.78 1.90 12.15
N ARG A 151 19.53 0.59 12.03
CA ARG A 151 18.33 0.02 12.64
C ARG A 151 18.54 0.12 14.15
N PRO A 152 17.71 0.83 14.93
CA PRO A 152 17.80 0.76 16.37
C PRO A 152 17.45 -0.67 16.79
N THR A 153 18.46 -1.41 17.25
CA THR A 153 18.22 -2.63 18.01
C THR A 153 17.47 -2.21 19.27
N LYS A 154 16.35 -2.90 19.55
CA LYS A 154 15.59 -2.76 20.77
C LYS A 154 16.49 -3.10 21.96
N ASN A 155 17.21 -2.13 22.52
CA ASN A 155 17.82 -2.23 23.86
C ASN A 155 18.07 -0.89 24.56
N ASP A 156 17.91 0.27 23.92
CA ASP A 156 18.08 1.56 24.60
C ASP A 156 16.75 2.17 25.05
N LYS A 157 15.97 1.42 25.84
CA LYS A 157 14.84 1.94 26.61
C LYS A 157 15.11 1.86 28.11
N GLU A 158 16.24 2.35 28.56
CA GLU A 158 16.45 2.47 30.01
C GLU A 158 17.46 3.54 30.45
N ALA A 159 17.48 4.71 29.82
CA ALA A 159 18.26 5.82 30.38
C ALA A 159 17.86 7.19 29.81
N THR A 160 16.66 7.69 30.14
CA THR A 160 16.39 9.14 30.41
C THR A 160 14.88 9.38 30.59
N LYS A 161 14.39 9.14 31.80
CA LYS A 161 13.19 9.77 32.35
C LYS A 161 13.60 10.50 33.61
N LYS A 162 13.62 11.84 33.56
CA LYS A 162 13.69 12.86 34.62
C LYS A 162 14.32 14.09 33.94
N GLU A 163 13.56 15.07 33.49
CA GLU A 163 12.99 16.24 34.20
C GLU A 163 12.58 17.19 33.05
N GLY A 164 11.58 18.07 33.05
CA GLY A 164 10.63 18.58 34.03
C GLY A 164 9.65 19.49 33.26
N GLU A 165 8.50 19.75 33.87
CA GLU A 165 7.34 20.49 33.36
C GLU A 165 7.57 22.00 33.22
N GLY A 166 6.76 22.69 32.39
CA GLY A 166 6.50 24.14 32.55
C GLY A 166 5.96 24.92 31.34
N ARG A 167 4.62 24.98 31.22
CA ARG A 167 3.71 26.12 30.88
C ARG A 167 3.94 27.04 29.65
N GLU A 168 2.92 27.13 28.76
CA GLU A 168 2.00 28.30 28.49
C GLU A 168 2.66 29.39 27.61
N GLU A 169 2.07 30.11 26.65
CA GLU A 169 0.80 30.23 25.93
C GLU A 169 1.10 31.17 24.70
N ALA A 170 0.22 31.23 23.70
CA ALA A 170 0.28 32.15 22.53
C ALA A 170 -0.12 33.62 22.94
N PRO A 171 -0.39 34.67 22.09
CA PRO A 171 -0.72 34.70 20.65
C PRO A 171 -0.28 35.99 19.86
N HIS A 172 -0.90 36.18 18.68
CA HIS A 172 -0.90 37.33 17.73
C HIS A 172 0.06 37.21 16.53
N GLY A 173 -0.31 37.46 15.27
CA GLY A 173 -1.50 38.07 14.69
C GLY A 173 -1.09 39.07 13.60
N ASN A 174 -1.72 38.95 12.42
CA ASN A 174 -1.79 39.89 11.28
C ASN A 174 -0.72 39.94 10.18
N SER A 175 -1.13 39.38 9.02
CA SER A 175 -1.33 40.02 7.71
C SER A 175 -0.41 41.17 7.26
N ASN A 176 0.15 41.02 6.06
CA ASN A 176 -0.15 41.93 4.94
C ASN A 176 0.26 41.34 3.58
N ALA A 177 -0.68 41.43 2.64
CA ALA A 177 -0.51 41.21 1.21
C ALA A 177 0.03 42.48 0.54
N VAL A 178 0.95 42.35 -0.42
CA VAL A 178 1.05 43.25 -1.57
C VAL A 178 1.51 42.45 -2.79
N THR A 179 0.84 42.78 -3.88
CA THR A 179 0.76 42.24 -5.23
C THR A 179 1.87 42.72 -6.18
N ASN A 180 1.81 42.16 -7.40
CA ASN A 180 2.42 42.55 -8.68
C ASN A 180 3.64 41.70 -9.06
N GLY A 181 3.74 41.13 -10.27
CA GLY A 181 2.88 41.23 -11.44
C GLY A 181 3.54 40.43 -12.59
N GLU A 182 2.70 39.65 -13.26
CA GLU A 182 2.69 39.35 -14.70
C GLU A 182 4.01 39.24 -15.49
N SER A 183 4.31 38.01 -15.93
CA SER A 183 4.73 37.72 -17.31
C SER A 183 4.29 36.28 -17.63
N SER A 184 3.06 36.04 -18.04
CA SER A 184 2.51 36.18 -19.40
C SER A 184 2.76 34.95 -20.30
N LEU A 185 1.62 34.35 -20.70
CA LEU A 185 1.32 33.85 -22.04
C LEU A 185 1.99 32.55 -22.52
N ALA A 186 1.66 31.42 -21.87
CA ALA A 186 1.70 30.10 -22.53
C ALA A 186 0.57 29.12 -22.14
N ALA A 187 -0.31 29.48 -21.21
CA ALA A 187 -1.23 28.53 -20.56
C ALA A 187 -2.68 28.50 -21.13
N LEU A 188 -2.95 29.05 -22.31
CA LEU A 188 -4.32 29.16 -22.86
C LEU A 188 -4.70 28.04 -23.85
N LYS A 189 -4.30 26.79 -23.61
CA LYS A 189 -4.77 25.64 -24.42
C LYS A 189 -5.15 24.38 -23.67
N PHE A 190 -5.00 24.34 -22.36
CA PHE A 190 -5.47 23.21 -21.56
C PHE A 190 -6.41 23.78 -20.50
N GLY A 191 -7.65 23.28 -20.48
CA GLY A 191 -8.58 23.55 -19.37
C GLY A 191 -7.92 23.17 -18.04
N PRO A 192 -8.51 23.58 -16.89
CA PRO A 192 -7.92 23.29 -15.59
C PRO A 192 -7.59 21.81 -15.50
N LEU A 193 -6.29 21.50 -15.53
CA LEU A 193 -5.79 20.15 -15.38
C LEU A 193 -6.07 19.78 -13.93
N ILE A 194 -7.23 19.17 -13.69
CA ILE A 194 -7.57 18.58 -12.39
C ILE A 194 -6.65 17.36 -12.24
N MET A 195 -5.42 17.62 -11.81
CA MET A 195 -4.52 16.58 -11.33
C MET A 195 -5.14 16.11 -10.01
N ALA A 196 -5.73 14.92 -10.02
CA ALA A 196 -6.13 14.25 -8.79
C ALA A 196 -4.91 14.20 -7.85
N SER A 197 -5.13 14.50 -6.57
CA SER A 197 -4.13 14.41 -5.51
C SER A 197 -3.41 13.07 -5.58
N LYS A 198 -2.08 13.08 -5.39
CA LYS A 198 -1.26 11.86 -5.33
C LYS A 198 -1.76 10.88 -4.26
N GLU A 199 -2.51 11.36 -3.28
CA GLU A 199 -3.05 10.55 -2.18
C GLU A 199 -4.23 9.65 -2.58
N ASP A 200 -4.99 9.96 -3.65
CA ASP A 200 -6.24 9.24 -3.95
C ASP A 200 -6.05 7.97 -4.78
N HIS A 201 -4.85 7.77 -5.35
CA HIS A 201 -4.57 6.63 -6.22
C HIS A 201 -3.58 5.67 -5.58
N GLU A 202 -3.94 4.39 -5.61
CA GLU A 202 -3.02 3.32 -5.25
C GLU A 202 -1.80 3.36 -6.20
N PRO A 203 -0.57 3.35 -5.64
CA PRO A 203 0.64 3.34 -6.45
C PRO A 203 0.63 2.21 -7.50
N MET A 204 1.17 2.49 -8.69
CA MET A 204 1.13 1.56 -9.82
C MET A 204 1.84 0.24 -9.51
N ASP A 205 2.94 0.29 -8.76
CA ASP A 205 3.69 -0.88 -8.29
C ASP A 205 2.81 -1.81 -7.43
N VAL A 206 2.02 -1.26 -6.49
CA VAL A 206 1.04 -2.05 -5.71
C VAL A 206 -0.02 -2.64 -6.62
N THR A 207 -0.54 -1.84 -7.56
CA THR A 207 -1.57 -2.30 -8.49
C THR A 207 -1.08 -3.48 -9.33
N LEU A 208 0.16 -3.44 -9.80
CA LEU A 208 0.78 -4.52 -10.56
C LEU A 208 1.08 -5.74 -9.68
N PHE A 209 1.58 -5.51 -8.46
CA PHE A 209 1.83 -6.56 -7.47
C PHE A 209 0.57 -7.36 -7.14
N VAL A 210 -0.52 -6.67 -6.78
CA VAL A 210 -1.82 -7.29 -6.51
C VAL A 210 -2.35 -8.07 -7.71
N ARG A 211 -2.15 -7.55 -8.93
CA ARG A 211 -2.53 -8.26 -10.17
C ARG A 211 -1.75 -9.55 -10.39
N VAL A 212 -0.44 -9.54 -10.13
CA VAL A 212 0.42 -10.72 -10.24
C VAL A 212 -0.04 -11.80 -9.26
N LEU A 213 -0.21 -11.45 -7.98
CA LEU A 213 -0.68 -12.37 -6.96
C LEU A 213 -2.09 -12.91 -7.23
N SER A 214 -2.99 -12.05 -7.72
CA SER A 214 -4.34 -12.48 -8.14
C SER A 214 -4.27 -13.51 -9.29
N ALA A 215 -3.39 -13.29 -10.28
CA ALA A 215 -3.21 -14.23 -11.38
C ALA A 215 -2.60 -15.56 -10.92
N MET A 216 -1.66 -15.53 -9.97
CA MET A 216 -1.11 -16.73 -9.33
C MET A 216 -2.17 -17.50 -8.53
N ALA A 217 -2.99 -16.80 -7.73
CA ALA A 217 -4.09 -17.39 -6.98
C ALA A 217 -5.04 -18.15 -7.90
N LEU A 218 -5.43 -17.53 -9.02
CA LEU A 218 -6.28 -18.16 -10.04
C LEU A 218 -5.63 -19.38 -10.68
N ALA A 219 -4.33 -19.34 -10.95
CA ALA A 219 -3.61 -20.49 -11.47
C ALA A 219 -3.59 -21.66 -10.47
N ASN A 220 -3.39 -21.37 -9.18
CA ASN A 220 -3.42 -22.38 -8.12
C ASN A 220 -4.82 -23.00 -7.97
N VAL A 221 -5.88 -22.19 -8.06
CA VAL A 221 -7.28 -22.69 -8.12
C VAL A 221 -7.49 -23.65 -9.29
N GLN A 222 -6.99 -23.32 -10.48
CA GLN A 222 -7.15 -24.20 -11.65
C GLN A 222 -6.45 -25.55 -11.49
N HIS A 223 -5.36 -25.58 -10.72
CA HIS A 223 -4.65 -26.81 -10.34
C HIS A 223 -5.25 -27.54 -9.13
N GLY A 224 -6.26 -26.95 -8.49
CA GLY A 224 -6.89 -27.49 -7.28
C GLY A 224 -6.06 -27.32 -6.01
N ASP A 225 -5.04 -26.47 -6.05
CA ASP A 225 -4.19 -26.13 -4.90
C ASP A 225 -4.78 -24.93 -4.16
N TRP A 226 -5.79 -25.22 -3.35
CA TRP A 226 -6.55 -24.18 -2.65
C TRP A 226 -5.73 -23.48 -1.56
N ASN A 227 -4.74 -24.14 -0.96
CA ASN A 227 -3.94 -23.57 0.13
C ASN A 227 -3.01 -22.48 -0.41
N ASN A 228 -2.27 -22.79 -1.47
CA ASN A 228 -1.40 -21.80 -2.12
C ASN A 228 -2.22 -20.71 -2.83
N ALA A 229 -3.43 -21.00 -3.29
CA ALA A 229 -4.34 -19.96 -3.77
C ALA A 229 -4.71 -18.95 -2.67
N VAL A 230 -5.05 -19.42 -1.47
CA VAL A 230 -5.35 -18.54 -0.32
C VAL A 230 -4.13 -17.72 0.06
N ARG A 231 -2.93 -18.32 0.14
CA ARG A 231 -1.70 -17.59 0.47
C ARG A 231 -1.42 -16.44 -0.49
N CYS A 232 -1.55 -16.65 -1.80
CA CYS A 232 -1.41 -15.57 -2.78
C CYS A 232 -2.39 -14.42 -2.52
N VAL A 233 -3.64 -14.73 -2.15
CA VAL A 233 -4.64 -13.70 -1.83
C VAL A 233 -4.32 -13.00 -0.52
N ASP A 234 -3.87 -13.72 0.50
CA ASP A 234 -3.50 -13.15 1.80
C ASP A 234 -2.36 -12.15 1.66
N VAL A 235 -1.29 -12.53 0.96
CA VAL A 235 -0.19 -11.59 0.65
C VAL A 235 -0.72 -10.39 -0.14
N ALA A 236 -1.63 -10.57 -1.10
CA ALA A 236 -2.18 -9.43 -1.83
C ALA A 236 -3.02 -8.48 -0.95
N LEU A 237 -3.73 -9.02 0.04
CA LEU A 237 -4.56 -8.25 0.97
C LEU A 237 -3.72 -7.36 1.89
N ASP A 238 -2.49 -7.75 2.23
CA ASP A 238 -1.60 -6.95 3.07
C ASP A 238 -1.12 -5.66 2.39
N HIS A 239 -1.15 -5.60 1.05
CA HIS A 239 -0.65 -4.46 0.28
C HIS A 239 -1.75 -3.61 -0.37
N VAL A 240 -2.96 -4.15 -0.55
CA VAL A 240 -4.04 -3.45 -1.28
C VAL A 240 -4.54 -2.22 -0.53
N LYS A 241 -4.70 -1.10 -1.25
CA LYS A 241 -5.26 0.15 -0.73
C LYS A 241 -6.60 0.51 -1.39
N ASP A 242 -6.76 0.14 -2.66
CA ASP A 242 -7.97 0.42 -3.42
C ASP A 242 -9.14 -0.47 -2.98
N GLN A 243 -10.28 0.15 -2.62
CA GLN A 243 -11.46 -0.55 -2.13
C GLN A 243 -12.06 -1.51 -3.18
N SER A 244 -12.01 -1.15 -4.46
CA SER A 244 -12.50 -2.01 -5.55
C SER A 244 -11.68 -3.29 -5.64
N ARG A 245 -10.34 -3.19 -5.64
CA ARG A 245 -9.44 -4.35 -5.60
C ARG A 245 -9.53 -5.13 -4.30
N LEU A 246 -9.67 -4.48 -3.15
CA LEU A 246 -9.88 -5.12 -1.87
C LEU A 246 -11.12 -6.03 -1.92
N GLY A 247 -12.26 -5.50 -2.37
CA GLY A 247 -13.47 -6.31 -2.54
C GLY A 247 -13.31 -7.43 -3.57
N GLY A 248 -12.52 -7.22 -4.62
CA GLY A 248 -12.15 -8.26 -5.58
C GLY A 248 -11.37 -9.43 -4.96
N LEU A 249 -10.34 -9.12 -4.16
CA LEU A 249 -9.53 -10.12 -3.46
C LEU A 249 -10.35 -10.87 -2.41
N LEU A 250 -11.15 -10.16 -1.61
CA LEU A 250 -12.04 -10.77 -0.61
C LEU A 250 -13.09 -11.67 -1.27
N GLY A 251 -13.67 -11.25 -2.40
CA GLY A 251 -14.60 -12.07 -3.18
C GLY A 251 -13.93 -13.33 -3.73
N MET A 252 -12.68 -13.22 -4.22
CA MET A 252 -11.89 -14.38 -4.64
C MET A 252 -11.63 -15.34 -3.47
N LYS A 253 -11.25 -14.81 -2.30
CA LYS A 253 -11.02 -15.59 -1.07
C LYS A 253 -12.28 -16.34 -0.66
N ALA A 254 -13.43 -15.66 -0.62
CA ALA A 254 -14.72 -16.29 -0.34
C ALA A 254 -15.01 -17.46 -1.29
N GLY A 255 -14.77 -17.27 -2.60
CA GLY A 255 -14.90 -18.32 -3.60
C GLY A 255 -13.99 -19.53 -3.33
N ILE A 256 -12.71 -19.30 -2.99
CA ILE A 256 -11.77 -20.37 -2.66
C ILE A 256 -12.24 -21.16 -1.42
N PHE A 257 -12.74 -20.46 -0.39
CA PHE A 257 -13.23 -21.08 0.84
C PHE A 257 -14.50 -21.92 0.61
N VAL A 258 -15.38 -21.50 -0.29
CA VAL A 258 -16.52 -22.32 -0.75
C VAL A 258 -16.02 -23.67 -1.31
N TYR A 259 -14.96 -23.67 -2.12
CA TYR A 259 -14.38 -24.91 -2.65
C TYR A 259 -13.71 -25.76 -1.58
N GLN A 260 -13.11 -25.13 -0.57
CA GLN A 260 -12.57 -25.82 0.62
C GLN A 260 -13.67 -26.33 1.58
N LYS A 261 -14.95 -26.06 1.30
CA LYS A 261 -16.10 -26.36 2.17
C LYS A 261 -16.06 -25.65 3.53
N LYS A 262 -15.30 -24.55 3.62
CA LYS A 262 -15.22 -23.67 4.79
C LYS A 262 -16.30 -22.59 4.68
N TYR A 263 -17.55 -23.00 4.82
CA TYR A 263 -18.70 -22.16 4.46
C TYR A 263 -18.92 -20.98 5.41
N LYS A 264 -18.55 -21.10 6.70
CA LYS A 264 -18.71 -19.99 7.66
C LYS A 264 -17.77 -18.84 7.32
N GLU A 265 -16.50 -19.17 7.16
CA GLU A 265 -15.45 -18.23 6.78
C GLU A 265 -15.69 -17.66 5.36
N ALA A 266 -16.24 -18.46 4.44
CA ALA A 266 -16.65 -17.97 3.12
C ALA A 266 -17.71 -16.86 3.21
N VAL A 267 -18.69 -16.97 4.12
CA VAL A 267 -19.69 -15.92 4.35
C VAL A 267 -19.06 -14.66 4.92
N GLU A 268 -18.14 -14.80 5.89
CA GLU A 268 -17.42 -13.67 6.47
C GLU A 268 -16.68 -12.87 5.40
N TYR A 269 -15.84 -13.53 4.58
CA TYR A 269 -15.12 -12.85 3.51
C TYR A 269 -16.04 -12.32 2.39
N ALA A 270 -17.16 -13.00 2.12
CA ALA A 270 -18.15 -12.51 1.16
C ALA A 270 -18.81 -11.20 1.62
N ASN A 271 -19.14 -11.09 2.92
CA ASN A 271 -19.69 -9.86 3.48
C ASN A 271 -18.67 -8.72 3.44
N LEU A 272 -17.42 -8.99 3.83
CA LEU A 272 -16.34 -8.01 3.71
C LEU A 272 -16.13 -7.54 2.26
N ALA A 273 -16.26 -8.43 1.28
CA ALA A 273 -16.17 -8.09 -0.14
C ALA A 273 -17.31 -7.16 -0.60
N VAL A 274 -18.52 -7.39 -0.10
CA VAL A 274 -19.70 -6.56 -0.38
C VAL A 274 -19.57 -5.19 0.31
N GLU A 275 -19.04 -5.14 1.53
CA GLU A 275 -18.82 -3.90 2.26
C GLU A 275 -17.74 -3.03 1.62
N ALA A 276 -16.64 -3.63 1.16
CA ALA A 276 -15.53 -2.90 0.55
C ALA A 276 -15.92 -2.23 -0.77
N SER A 277 -16.62 -2.94 -1.68
CA SER A 277 -16.91 -2.38 -3.01
C SER A 277 -18.21 -2.85 -3.66
N GLY A 278 -19.10 -3.52 -2.91
CA GLY A 278 -20.27 -4.16 -3.52
C GLY A 278 -19.85 -5.25 -4.50
N ASN A 279 -18.75 -5.97 -4.23
CA ASN A 279 -18.21 -6.92 -5.19
C ASN A 279 -19.21 -8.05 -5.49
N ILE A 280 -19.42 -8.32 -6.78
CA ILE A 280 -20.42 -9.28 -7.23
C ILE A 280 -20.16 -10.72 -6.79
N GLN A 281 -18.88 -11.11 -6.69
CA GLN A 281 -18.51 -12.44 -6.22
C GLN A 281 -18.82 -12.61 -4.73
N GLY A 282 -18.80 -11.53 -3.94
CA GLY A 282 -19.26 -11.54 -2.55
C GLY A 282 -20.72 -11.96 -2.44
N PHE A 283 -21.61 -11.32 -3.21
CA PHE A 283 -23.03 -11.70 -3.23
C PHE A 283 -23.25 -13.16 -3.66
N ILE A 284 -22.58 -13.61 -4.72
CA ILE A 284 -22.75 -14.96 -5.27
C ILE A 284 -22.21 -16.04 -4.31
N HIS A 285 -20.97 -15.89 -3.82
CA HIS A 285 -20.34 -16.88 -2.95
C HIS A 285 -20.95 -16.88 -1.55
N GLY A 286 -21.26 -15.70 -1.01
CA GLY A 286 -21.94 -15.57 0.28
C GLY A 286 -23.30 -16.26 0.26
N ALA A 287 -24.11 -16.00 -0.76
CA ALA A 287 -25.43 -16.63 -0.88
C ALA A 287 -25.34 -18.14 -1.07
N PHE A 288 -24.38 -18.62 -1.86
CA PHE A 288 -24.13 -20.06 -2.00
C PHE A 288 -23.75 -20.69 -0.65
N ALA A 289 -22.83 -20.08 0.09
CA ALA A 289 -22.40 -20.60 1.39
C ALA A 289 -23.53 -20.57 2.44
N LEU A 290 -24.35 -19.52 2.46
CA LEU A 290 -25.53 -19.41 3.34
C LEU A 290 -26.57 -20.51 3.08
N ARG A 291 -26.82 -20.84 1.81
CA ARG A 291 -27.73 -21.94 1.44
C ARG A 291 -27.24 -23.30 1.96
N ILE A 292 -25.93 -23.57 1.83
CA ILE A 292 -25.33 -24.79 2.37
C ILE A 292 -25.37 -24.84 3.90
N LEU A 293 -25.32 -23.67 4.56
CA LEU A 293 -25.49 -23.53 6.00
C LEU A 293 -26.97 -23.52 6.45
N GLU A 294 -27.90 -23.88 5.58
CA GLU A 294 -29.35 -23.92 5.85
C GLU A 294 -29.94 -22.58 6.32
N ARG A 295 -29.39 -21.47 5.81
CA ARG A 295 -29.86 -20.09 6.05
C ARG A 295 -30.35 -19.43 4.75
N PRO A 296 -31.36 -19.99 4.05
CA PRO A 296 -31.78 -19.47 2.75
C PRO A 296 -32.46 -18.10 2.83
N GLU A 297 -33.07 -17.72 3.97
CA GLU A 297 -33.64 -16.38 4.17
C GLU A 297 -32.58 -15.28 3.98
N GLU A 298 -31.43 -15.47 4.62
CA GLU A 298 -30.30 -14.53 4.53
C GLU A 298 -29.65 -14.57 3.14
N ALA A 299 -29.62 -15.74 2.51
CA ALA A 299 -29.13 -15.87 1.14
C ALA A 299 -29.99 -15.07 0.14
N VAL A 300 -31.32 -15.10 0.29
CA VAL A 300 -32.24 -14.31 -0.54
C VAL A 300 -32.02 -12.82 -0.30
N ALA A 301 -31.98 -12.37 0.96
CA ALA A 301 -31.75 -10.96 1.28
C ALA A 301 -30.42 -10.43 0.72
N LEU A 302 -29.35 -11.23 0.81
CA LEU A 302 -28.05 -10.89 0.24
C LEU A 302 -28.11 -10.77 -1.29
N LEU A 303 -28.80 -11.68 -1.97
CA LEU A 303 -28.96 -11.64 -3.43
C LEU A 303 -29.87 -10.51 -3.91
N GLU A 304 -30.89 -10.14 -3.16
CA GLU A 304 -31.74 -8.97 -3.44
C GLU A 304 -30.91 -7.69 -3.41
N LYS A 305 -30.10 -7.49 -2.36
CA LYS A 305 -29.13 -6.38 -2.28
C LYS A 305 -28.16 -6.41 -3.46
N GLY A 306 -27.67 -7.59 -3.83
CA GLY A 306 -26.80 -7.77 -4.99
C GLY A 306 -27.47 -7.34 -6.31
N ARG A 307 -28.75 -7.67 -6.49
CA ARG A 307 -29.54 -7.30 -7.68
C ARG A 307 -29.77 -5.80 -7.77
N GLU A 308 -30.02 -5.13 -6.64
CA GLU A 308 -30.16 -3.67 -6.61
C GLU A 308 -28.87 -2.97 -7.06
N GLN A 309 -27.72 -3.48 -6.64
CA GLN A 309 -26.42 -2.93 -7.03
C GLN A 309 -25.98 -3.34 -8.44
N HIS A 310 -26.37 -4.53 -8.90
CA HIS A 310 -25.96 -5.11 -10.19
C HIS A 310 -27.16 -5.61 -11.00
N PRO A 311 -28.06 -4.72 -11.46
CA PRO A 311 -29.36 -5.09 -12.03
C PRO A 311 -29.27 -5.89 -13.34
N MET A 312 -28.15 -5.78 -14.07
CA MET A 312 -27.94 -6.47 -15.34
C MET A 312 -27.28 -7.85 -15.17
N ASN A 313 -26.99 -8.28 -13.94
CA ASN A 313 -26.34 -9.57 -13.72
C ASN A 313 -27.34 -10.72 -13.62
N THR A 314 -27.38 -11.55 -14.66
CA THR A 314 -28.29 -12.71 -14.76
C THR A 314 -27.92 -13.86 -13.82
N GLN A 315 -26.66 -13.94 -13.37
CA GLN A 315 -26.22 -14.99 -12.44
C GLN A 315 -26.82 -14.80 -11.04
N LEU A 316 -26.96 -13.54 -10.58
CA LEU A 316 -27.65 -13.23 -9.32
C LEU A 316 -29.10 -13.69 -9.34
N GLN A 317 -29.80 -13.47 -10.47
CA GLN A 317 -31.19 -13.91 -10.64
C GLN A 317 -31.31 -15.44 -10.55
N ALA A 318 -30.43 -16.18 -11.24
CA ALA A 318 -30.43 -17.64 -11.19
C ALA A 318 -30.15 -18.18 -9.78
N GLN A 319 -29.23 -17.56 -9.03
CA GLN A 319 -28.96 -17.95 -7.64
C GLN A 319 -30.14 -17.64 -6.71
N MET A 320 -30.83 -16.53 -6.95
CA MET A 320 -31.98 -16.08 -6.14
C MET A 320 -33.17 -17.03 -6.33
N GLU A 321 -33.48 -17.42 -7.56
CA GLU A 321 -34.52 -18.42 -7.84
C GLU A 321 -34.22 -19.77 -7.15
N GLY A 322 -32.94 -20.16 -7.11
CA GLY A 322 -32.50 -21.35 -6.39
C GLY A 322 -32.73 -21.23 -4.88
N ALA A 323 -32.35 -20.09 -4.29
CA ALA A 323 -32.52 -19.83 -2.86
C ALA A 323 -34.01 -19.75 -2.45
N GLN A 324 -34.85 -19.12 -3.28
CA GLN A 324 -36.29 -19.02 -3.05
C GLN A 324 -36.99 -20.39 -3.07
N LYS A 325 -36.62 -21.27 -4.01
CA LYS A 325 -37.16 -22.64 -4.06
C LYS A 325 -36.81 -23.43 -2.80
N GLU A 326 -35.58 -23.29 -2.29
CA GLU A 326 -35.16 -23.93 -1.04
C GLU A 326 -35.95 -23.40 0.16
N LEU A 327 -36.14 -22.08 0.23
CA LEU A 327 -36.96 -21.44 1.25
C LEU A 327 -38.41 -21.94 1.24
N GLU A 328 -39.02 -22.06 0.06
CA GLU A 328 -40.36 -22.62 -0.10
C GLU A 328 -40.45 -24.09 0.33
N THR A 329 -39.42 -24.91 0.05
CA THR A 329 -39.39 -26.30 0.50
C THR A 329 -39.31 -26.40 2.02
N LEU A 330 -38.46 -25.62 2.67
CA LEU A 330 -38.38 -25.56 4.13
C LEU A 330 -39.69 -25.09 4.76
N ALA A 331 -40.36 -24.10 4.16
CA ALA A 331 -41.66 -23.63 4.64
C ALA A 331 -42.75 -24.72 4.52
N LYS A 332 -42.73 -25.53 3.46
CA LYS A 332 -43.66 -26.67 3.29
C LYS A 332 -43.39 -27.78 4.30
N ASP A 333 -42.13 -28.09 4.56
CA ASP A 333 -41.75 -29.13 5.52
C ASP A 333 -42.08 -28.73 6.96
N ARG A 334 -41.87 -27.46 7.32
CA ARG A 334 -42.33 -26.92 8.62
C ARG A 334 -43.85 -27.00 8.76
N LYS A 335 -44.62 -26.73 7.71
CA LYS A 335 -46.10 -26.83 7.76
C LYS A 335 -46.59 -28.28 7.93
N LYS A 336 -45.91 -29.26 7.34
CA LYS A 336 -46.23 -30.69 7.52
C LYS A 336 -45.92 -31.20 8.93
N MET A 337 -44.89 -30.67 9.58
CA MET A 337 -44.58 -31.05 10.97
C MET A 337 -45.54 -30.47 12.01
N VAL A 338 -46.22 -29.36 11.68
CA VAL A 338 -47.17 -28.69 12.59
C VAL A 338 -48.60 -29.25 12.46
N ASN A 339 -48.94 -29.86 11.31
CA ASN A 339 -50.22 -30.55 11.08
C ASN A 339 -49.96 -32.04 10.74
N PRO A 340 -49.74 -32.91 11.74
CA PRO A 340 -49.55 -34.35 11.53
C PRO A 340 -50.78 -35.08 11.00
#